data_AF-A0A1I8C3D6-F1
#
_entry.id   AF-A0A1I8C3D6-F1
#
_cell.length_a   1.000
_cell.length_b   1.000
_cell.length_c   1.000
_cell.angle_alpha   90.00
_cell.angle_beta   90.00
_cell.angle_gamma   90.00
#
_symmetry.space_group_name_H-M   'P 1'
#
loop_
_entity.id
_entity.type
_entity.pdbx_description
1 polymer ?
#
loop_
_entity_poly.entity_id
_entity_poly.type
_entity_poly.pdbx_seq_one_letter_code
_entity_poly.pdbx_strand_id
1 'polypeptide(L)'
;MSGNLVDPLRNIAEGELGALGFSFGLCFVLMLLLGASVERNALQCDAMISEKLSLTKIVFLGGLYISCLSAILSSTLGTSRVVQGIANEGLFPQMSKLLIEENSPTRESHRATVLVTGFAIILLLLGDLNQIAILSSLPFLFTYATVNYAYVSLSMSNDLGVLNNECANETDNKQQTSYGTVQDGAIFPSQQGQQRRSIDALFAQTEGINESLKQETVQRAWYLHCINRYVSFGAAIIHILVATFVHRWFALLHFIAFAALYLYLGGTCSAPSDQGK
;
A
#
# COMPACT_ATOMS: atom_id res chain seq x y z
N MET A 1 1.72 -9.84 8.98
CA MET A 1 1.09 -11.15 9.25
C MET A 1 1.19 -12.12 8.08
N SER A 2 1.54 -11.68 6.88
CA SER A 2 1.76 -12.55 5.70
C SER A 2 2.72 -13.72 5.96
N GLY A 3 3.76 -13.53 6.77
CA GLY A 3 4.73 -14.58 7.12
C GLY A 3 4.19 -15.73 7.99
N ASN A 4 2.96 -15.64 8.49
CA ASN A 4 2.33 -16.67 9.32
C ASN A 4 1.23 -17.45 8.58
N LEU A 5 1.05 -17.23 7.27
CA LEU A 5 0.04 -17.90 6.46
C LEU A 5 0.61 -19.16 5.80
N VAL A 6 -0.20 -20.21 5.70
CA VAL A 6 0.13 -21.45 4.97
C VAL A 6 0.36 -21.13 3.48
N ASP A 7 -0.63 -20.49 2.84
CA ASP A 7 -0.54 -20.03 1.45
C ASP A 7 -0.79 -18.52 1.36
N PRO A 8 0.24 -17.66 1.42
CA PRO A 8 0.06 -16.21 1.51
C PRO A 8 -0.54 -15.61 0.24
N LEU A 9 -0.11 -16.05 -0.94
CA LEU A 9 -0.56 -15.50 -2.22
C LEU A 9 -2.08 -15.63 -2.44
N ARG A 10 -2.64 -16.78 -2.05
CA ARG A 10 -4.07 -17.07 -2.22
C ARG A 10 -4.92 -16.54 -1.06
N ASN A 11 -4.51 -16.82 0.17
CA ASN A 11 -5.33 -16.51 1.35
C ASN A 11 -5.44 -15.00 1.62
N ILE A 12 -4.45 -14.20 1.21
CA ILE A 12 -4.54 -12.73 1.30
C ILE A 12 -5.66 -12.22 0.39
N ALA A 13 -5.64 -12.59 -0.89
CA ALA A 13 -6.62 -12.09 -1.86
C ALA A 13 -8.04 -12.56 -1.54
N GLU A 14 -8.22 -13.85 -1.24
CA GLU A 14 -9.55 -14.39 -0.91
C GLU A 14 -10.07 -13.85 0.44
N GLY A 15 -9.19 -13.69 1.44
CA GLY A 15 -9.55 -13.15 2.74
C GLY A 15 -9.97 -11.68 2.69
N GLU A 16 -9.18 -10.83 2.03
CA GLU A 16 -9.48 -9.40 1.91
C GLU A 16 -10.77 -9.15 1.12
N LEU A 17 -10.96 -9.83 0.00
CA LEU A 17 -12.15 -9.66 -0.84
C LEU A 17 -13.42 -10.19 -0.15
N GLY A 18 -13.30 -11.32 0.56
CA GLY A 18 -14.38 -11.86 1.38
C GLY A 18 -14.76 -10.92 2.54
N ALA A 19 -13.77 -10.37 3.25
CA ALA A 19 -13.99 -9.41 4.33
C ALA A 19 -14.63 -8.10 3.83
N LEU A 20 -14.18 -7.57 2.70
CA LEU A 20 -14.75 -6.39 2.06
C LEU A 20 -16.21 -6.63 1.67
N GLY A 21 -16.50 -7.76 1.01
CA GLY A 21 -17.85 -8.13 0.59
C GLY A 21 -18.80 -8.31 1.77
N PHE A 22 -18.35 -9.00 2.82
CA PHE A 22 -19.14 -9.19 4.04
C PHE A 22 -19.43 -7.85 4.74
N SER A 23 -18.42 -6.99 4.89
CA SER A 23 -18.57 -5.69 5.55
C SER A 23 -19.48 -4.76 4.77
N PHE A 24 -19.32 -4.70 3.44
CA PHE A 24 -20.20 -3.93 2.56
C PHE A 24 -21.64 -4.42 2.63
N GLY A 25 -21.86 -5.73 2.55
CA GLY A 25 -23.18 -6.33 2.66
C GLY A 25 -23.86 -6.04 3.99
N LEU A 26 -23.13 -6.16 5.10
CA LEU A 26 -23.64 -5.87 6.43
C LEU A 26 -24.05 -4.39 6.57
N CYS A 27 -23.18 -3.46 6.14
CA CYS A 27 -23.49 -2.03 6.13
C CYS A 27 -24.72 -1.71 5.27
N PHE A 28 -24.83 -2.32 4.09
CA PHE A 28 -25.95 -2.10 3.17
C PHE A 28 -27.28 -2.58 3.77
N VAL A 29 -27.31 -3.77 4.36
CA VAL A 29 -28.50 -4.31 5.04
C VAL A 29 -28.90 -3.41 6.22
N LEU A 30 -27.93 -2.96 7.03
CA LEU A 30 -28.20 -2.04 8.14
C LEU A 30 -28.76 -0.70 7.67
N MET A 31 -28.22 -0.14 6.58
CA MET A 31 -28.75 1.09 5.97
C MET A 31 -30.20 0.92 5.50
N LEU A 32 -30.54 -0.20 4.86
CA LEU A 32 -31.91 -0.47 4.43
C LEU A 32 -32.86 -0.66 5.62
N LEU A 33 -32.43 -1.35 6.67
CA LEU A 33 -33.24 -1.56 7.89
C LEU A 33 -33.51 -0.25 8.63
N LEU A 34 -32.49 0.61 8.80
CA LEU A 34 -32.66 1.94 9.39
C LEU A 34 -33.58 2.81 8.54
N GLY A 35 -33.38 2.80 7.22
CA GLY A 35 -34.21 3.57 6.29
C GLY A 35 -35.67 3.11 6.25
N ALA A 36 -35.94 1.81 6.45
CA ALA A 36 -37.29 1.27 6.49
C ALA A 36 -38.00 1.46 7.85
N SER A 37 -37.25 1.57 8.95
CA SER A 37 -37.78 1.53 10.32
C SER A 37 -37.90 2.91 10.99
N VAL A 38 -37.22 3.95 10.48
CA VAL A 38 -37.11 5.26 11.15
C VAL A 38 -37.57 6.41 10.26
N GLU A 39 -38.27 7.37 10.86
CA GLU A 39 -38.67 8.61 10.20
C GLU A 39 -37.49 9.57 9.98
N ARG A 40 -37.49 10.29 8.84
CA ARG A 40 -36.39 11.17 8.40
C ARG A 40 -35.90 12.14 9.48
N ASN A 41 -36.80 12.72 10.27
CA ASN A 41 -36.45 13.71 11.29
C ASN A 41 -35.65 13.08 12.44
N ALA A 42 -36.04 11.88 12.88
CA ALA A 42 -35.31 11.15 13.91
C ALA A 42 -33.91 10.75 13.43
N LEU A 43 -33.75 10.44 12.14
CA LEU A 43 -32.47 10.04 11.54
C LEU A 43 -31.47 11.20 11.43
N GLN A 44 -31.94 12.45 11.30
CA GLN A 44 -31.08 13.63 11.15
C GLN A 44 -30.69 14.26 12.48
N CYS A 45 -31.57 14.20 13.48
CA CYS A 45 -31.37 14.89 14.75
C CYS A 45 -30.80 14.00 15.87
N ASP A 46 -30.89 12.67 15.75
CA ASP A 46 -30.47 11.74 16.80
C ASP A 46 -29.38 10.76 16.32
N ALA A 47 -28.14 11.04 16.72
CA ALA A 47 -27.00 10.18 16.42
C ALA A 47 -27.06 8.82 17.13
N MET A 48 -27.85 8.67 18.21
CA MET A 48 -28.01 7.44 18.99
C MET A 48 -29.28 6.67 18.60
N ILE A 49 -29.87 6.97 17.44
CA ILE A 49 -31.08 6.29 16.97
C ILE A 49 -30.91 4.77 16.84
N SER A 50 -29.72 4.30 16.46
CA SER A 50 -29.40 2.87 16.36
C SER A 50 -29.49 2.14 17.71
N GLU A 51 -29.22 2.84 18.82
CA GLU A 51 -29.39 2.28 20.16
C GLU A 51 -30.87 2.07 20.48
N LYS A 52 -31.74 2.99 20.05
CA LYS A 52 -33.19 2.93 20.29
C LYS A 52 -33.88 1.84 19.50
N LEU A 53 -33.35 1.48 18.33
CA LEU A 53 -33.83 0.37 17.50
C LEU A 53 -33.36 -1.00 18.01
N SER A 54 -32.31 -1.05 18.82
CA SER A 54 -31.79 -2.30 19.36
C SER A 54 -32.76 -2.92 20.38
N LEU A 55 -32.86 -4.26 20.33
CA LEU A 55 -33.70 -5.04 21.25
C LEU A 55 -33.28 -4.85 22.71
N THR A 56 -31.98 -4.62 22.96
CA THR A 56 -31.44 -4.32 24.29
C THR A 56 -30.34 -3.25 24.20
N LYS A 57 -30.52 -2.13 24.90
CA LYS A 57 -29.55 -1.01 24.96
C LYS A 57 -28.18 -1.43 25.48
N ILE A 58 -28.16 -2.21 26.56
CA ILE A 58 -26.93 -2.66 27.23
C ILE A 58 -26.06 -3.51 26.31
N VAL A 59 -26.67 -4.42 25.55
CA VAL A 59 -25.95 -5.31 24.63
C VAL A 59 -25.36 -4.52 23.45
N PHE A 60 -26.14 -3.59 22.88
CA PHE A 60 -25.67 -2.75 21.78
C PHE A 60 -24.51 -1.86 22.19
N LEU A 61 -24.67 -1.12 23.30
CA LEU A 61 -23.64 -0.20 23.77
C LEU A 61 -22.39 -0.95 24.23
N GLY A 62 -22.54 -2.09 24.93
CA GLY A 62 -21.43 -2.95 25.31
C GLY A 62 -20.67 -3.50 24.10
N GLY A 63 -21.38 -3.98 23.08
CA GLY A 63 -20.77 -4.44 21.82
C GLY A 63 -20.03 -3.33 21.08
N LEU A 64 -20.60 -2.12 21.02
CA LEU A 64 -19.97 -0.94 20.44
C LEU A 64 -18.64 -0.62 21.14
N TYR A 65 -18.62 -0.59 22.48
CA TYR A 65 -17.39 -0.32 23.23
C TYR A 65 -16.31 -1.37 22.99
N ILE A 66 -16.66 -2.66 23.05
CA ILE A 66 -15.69 -3.75 22.84
C ILE A 66 -15.15 -3.72 21.41
N SER A 67 -16.00 -3.44 20.42
CA SER A 67 -15.59 -3.31 19.02
C SER A 67 -14.62 -2.14 18.82
N CYS A 68 -14.90 -0.97 19.40
CA CYS A 68 -14.02 0.19 19.34
C CYS A 68 -12.66 -0.09 20.01
N LEU A 69 -12.66 -0.72 21.18
CA LEU A 69 -11.43 -1.10 21.88
C LEU A 69 -10.59 -2.09 21.06
N SER A 70 -11.22 -3.09 20.44
CA SER A 70 -10.53 -4.04 19.56
C SER A 70 -9.89 -3.35 18.35
N ALA A 71 -10.62 -2.43 17.70
CA ALA A 71 -10.12 -1.68 16.55
C ALA A 71 -8.93 -0.77 16.90
N ILE A 72 -8.98 -0.09 18.06
CA ILE A 72 -7.90 0.76 18.55
C ILE A 72 -6.65 -0.08 18.84
N LEU A 73 -6.79 -1.22 19.53
CA LEU A 73 -5.66 -2.10 19.83
C LEU A 73 -5.00 -2.65 18.57
N SER A 74 -5.81 -3.12 17.61
CA SER A 74 -5.31 -3.63 16.32
C SER A 74 -4.55 -2.55 15.54
N SER A 75 -5.11 -1.34 15.47
CA SER A 75 -4.51 -0.21 14.74
C SER A 75 -3.22 0.28 15.39
N THR A 76 -3.18 0.38 16.72
CA THR A 76 -1.99 0.81 17.46
C THR A 76 -0.84 -0.19 17.29
N LEU A 77 -1.10 -1.48 17.48
CA LEU A 77 -0.08 -2.52 17.33
C LEU A 77 0.42 -2.65 15.89
N GLY A 78 -0.48 -2.51 14.90
CA GLY A 78 -0.10 -2.49 13.49
C GLY A 78 0.80 -1.30 13.15
N THR A 79 0.39 -0.10 13.56
CA THR A 79 1.12 1.15 13.26
C THR A 79 2.52 1.15 13.89
N SER A 80 2.64 0.73 15.15
CA SER A 80 3.93 0.65 15.83
C SER A 80 4.93 -0.25 15.09
N ARG A 81 4.47 -1.39 14.56
CA ARG A 81 5.32 -2.33 13.81
C ARG A 81 5.76 -1.75 12.46
N VAL A 82 4.87 -1.04 11.76
CA VAL A 82 5.20 -0.38 10.50
C VAL A 82 6.23 0.73 10.73
N VAL A 83 6.02 1.59 11.72
CA VAL A 83 6.95 2.67 12.06
C VAL A 83 8.33 2.13 12.47
N GLN A 84 8.38 1.01 13.20
CA GLN A 84 9.63 0.32 13.53
C GLN A 84 10.32 -0.25 12.29
N GLY A 85 9.56 -0.83 11.36
CA GLY A 85 10.09 -1.30 10.09
C GLY A 85 10.79 -0.18 9.32
N ILE A 86 10.12 0.96 9.16
CA ILE A 86 10.67 2.15 8.49
C ILE A 86 11.91 2.69 9.22
N ALA A 87 11.91 2.68 10.56
CA ALA A 87 13.07 3.12 11.34
C ALA A 87 14.30 2.21 11.14
N ASN A 88 14.09 0.90 10.98
CA ASN A 88 15.15 -0.08 10.71
C ASN A 88 15.72 0.03 9.29
N GLU A 89 14.94 0.53 8.33
CA GLU A 89 15.41 0.80 6.96
C GLU A 89 16.37 2.00 6.88
N GLY A 90 16.54 2.75 7.98
CA GLY A 90 17.53 3.82 8.06
C GLY A 90 17.22 5.06 7.21
N LEU A 91 16.00 5.15 6.65
CA LEU A 91 15.58 6.26 5.77
C LEU A 91 15.62 7.62 6.46
N PHE A 92 15.46 7.64 7.79
CA PHE A 92 15.52 8.86 8.61
C PHE A 92 16.49 8.68 9.79
N PRO A 93 17.72 9.23 9.74
CA PRO A 93 18.75 9.00 10.76
C PRO A 93 18.38 9.53 12.16
N GLN A 94 17.45 10.49 12.24
CA GLN A 94 16.94 11.02 13.52
C GLN A 94 15.89 10.11 14.17
N MET A 95 15.11 9.37 13.37
CA MET A 95 14.08 8.46 13.86
C MET A 95 14.68 7.11 14.27
N SER A 96 15.71 6.62 13.57
CA SER A 96 16.39 5.37 13.93
C SER A 96 17.01 5.43 15.33
N LYS A 97 17.62 6.57 15.69
CA LYS A 97 18.27 6.75 17.01
C LYS A 97 17.29 6.82 18.19
N LEU A 98 16.04 7.23 17.96
CA LEU A 98 15.02 7.35 19.00
C LEU A 98 14.18 6.09 19.16
N LEU A 99 13.97 5.33 18.07
CA LEU A 99 13.04 4.20 18.03
C LEU A 99 13.72 2.83 18.11
N ILE A 100 15.01 2.73 17.78
CA ILE A 100 15.80 1.51 17.94
C ILE A 100 16.24 1.40 19.40
N GLU A 101 15.58 0.53 20.15
CA GLU A 101 16.08 0.06 21.43
C GLU A 101 16.99 -1.14 21.13
N GLU A 102 18.31 -0.97 21.24
CA GLU A 102 19.29 -2.05 20.97
C GLU A 102 19.11 -3.28 21.88
N ASN A 103 18.27 -3.21 22.91
CA ASN A 103 18.33 -4.14 24.03
C ASN A 103 16.95 -4.58 24.55
N SER A 104 16.06 -5.04 23.66
CA SER A 104 14.82 -5.71 24.08
C SER A 104 14.75 -7.15 23.53
N PRO A 105 14.64 -8.18 24.40
CA PRO A 105 14.59 -9.59 23.99
C PRO A 105 13.34 -9.92 23.16
N THR A 106 12.29 -9.13 23.32
CA THR A 106 11.12 -9.09 22.44
C THR A 106 11.35 -7.99 21.41
N ARG A 107 11.32 -8.31 20.11
CA ARG A 107 11.54 -7.36 18.98
C ARG A 107 10.43 -6.28 18.84
N GLU A 108 9.80 -5.87 19.94
CA GLU A 108 8.73 -4.89 19.98
C GLU A 108 9.24 -3.60 20.65
N SER A 109 9.39 -2.52 19.88
CA SER A 109 9.76 -1.21 20.42
C SER A 109 8.59 -0.61 21.19
N HIS A 110 8.70 -0.60 22.52
CA HIS A 110 7.75 0.07 23.40
C HIS A 110 7.72 1.59 23.13
N ARG A 111 8.87 2.18 22.79
CA ARG A 111 9.01 3.62 22.48
C ARG A 111 8.17 4.04 21.27
N ALA A 112 8.22 3.25 20.19
CA ALA A 112 7.41 3.50 19.00
C ALA A 112 5.91 3.47 19.32
N THR A 113 5.49 2.54 20.18
CA THR A 113 4.08 2.43 20.59
C THR A 113 3.63 3.61 21.44
N VAL A 114 4.46 4.07 22.39
CA VAL A 114 4.16 5.25 23.20
C VAL A 114 4.08 6.51 22.34
N LEU A 115 4.99 6.69 21.37
CA LEU A 115 4.98 7.83 20.47
C LEU A 115 3.70 7.84 19.61
N VAL A 116 3.38 6.73 18.95
CA VAL A 116 2.17 6.62 18.10
C VAL A 116 0.91 6.86 18.92
N THR A 117 0.83 6.26 20.12
CA THR A 117 -0.33 6.44 21.01
C THR A 117 -0.44 7.88 21.50
N GLY A 118 0.68 8.50 21.90
CA GLY A 118 0.70 9.90 22.34
C GLY A 118 0.26 10.85 21.23
N PHE A 119 0.74 10.62 20.01
CA PHE A 119 0.32 11.40 18.84
C PHE A 119 -1.18 11.22 18.54
N ALA A 120 -1.70 10.00 18.61
CA ALA A 120 -3.13 9.74 18.45
C ALA A 120 -3.99 10.44 19.51
N ILE A 121 -3.54 10.45 20.77
CA ILE A 121 -4.23 11.17 21.86
C ILE A 121 -4.22 12.68 21.61
N ILE A 122 -3.09 13.26 21.21
CA ILE A 122 -3.00 14.69 20.90
C ILE A 122 -3.97 15.07 19.76
N LEU A 123 -4.01 14.27 18.69
CA LEU A 123 -4.95 14.48 17.58
C LEU A 123 -6.42 14.38 18.03
N LEU A 124 -6.73 13.46 18.95
CA LEU A 124 -8.06 13.31 19.51
C LEU A 124 -8.47 14.51 20.37
N LEU A 125 -7.55 15.08 21.16
CA LEU A 125 -7.83 16.23 22.03
C LEU A 125 -8.05 17.53 21.26
N LEU A 126 -7.47 17.67 20.06
CA LEU A 126 -7.48 18.92 19.28
C LEU A 126 -8.66 19.04 18.32
N GLY A 127 -9.33 17.94 17.97
CA GLY A 127 -10.26 17.92 16.84
C GLY A 127 -11.71 17.56 17.20
N ASP A 128 -12.66 18.20 16.51
CA ASP A 128 -14.03 17.71 16.45
C ASP A 128 -14.08 16.37 15.70
N LEU A 129 -14.99 15.47 16.10
CA LEU A 129 -15.14 14.14 15.47
C LEU A 129 -15.27 14.20 13.95
N ASN A 130 -16.01 15.19 13.43
CA ASN A 130 -16.21 15.37 12.00
C ASN A 130 -14.92 15.82 11.27
N GLN A 131 -14.10 16.64 11.92
CA GLN A 131 -12.82 17.06 11.35
C GLN A 131 -11.79 15.92 11.43
N ILE A 132 -11.76 15.18 12.54
CA ILE A 132 -10.88 14.02 12.71
C ILE A 132 -11.20 12.95 11.66
N ALA A 133 -12.48 12.74 11.32
CA ALA A 133 -12.88 11.80 10.28
C ALA A 133 -12.27 12.16 8.91
N ILE A 134 -12.30 13.44 8.52
CA ILE A 134 -11.67 13.92 7.28
C ILE A 134 -10.14 13.80 7.36
N LEU A 135 -9.56 14.20 8.49
CA LEU A 135 -8.12 14.17 8.72
C LEU A 135 -7.55 12.75 8.62
N SER A 136 -8.26 11.75 9.13
CA SER A 136 -7.86 10.35 9.06
C SER A 136 -8.07 9.74 7.67
N SER A 137 -9.16 10.11 6.98
CA SER A 137 -9.54 9.49 5.70
C SER A 137 -8.67 9.95 4.52
N LEU A 138 -8.18 11.20 4.52
CA LEU A 138 -7.39 11.75 3.42
C LEU A 138 -6.06 10.99 3.19
N PRO A 139 -5.22 10.70 4.21
CA PRO A 139 -4.02 9.87 4.05
C PRO A 139 -4.28 8.47 3.47
N PHE A 140 -5.39 7.82 3.87
CA PHE A 140 -5.76 6.51 3.31
C PHE A 140 -6.08 6.62 1.83
N LEU A 141 -6.84 7.64 1.41
CA LEU A 141 -7.17 7.85 0.01
C LEU A 141 -5.94 8.11 -0.86
N PHE A 142 -4.97 8.89 -0.35
CA PHE A 142 -3.69 9.11 -1.02
C PHE A 142 -2.83 7.84 -1.11
N THR A 143 -2.82 7.03 -0.06
CA THR A 143 -2.10 5.75 -0.06
C THR A 143 -2.69 4.81 -1.11
N TYR A 144 -4.02 4.68 -1.18
CA TYR A 144 -4.68 3.90 -2.21
C TYR A 144 -4.43 4.43 -3.63
N ALA A 145 -4.43 5.75 -3.83
CA ALA A 145 -4.06 6.34 -5.12
C ALA A 145 -2.63 6.01 -5.52
N THR A 146 -1.68 6.11 -4.58
CA THR A 146 -0.26 5.84 -4.81
C THR A 146 0.00 4.37 -5.10
N VAL A 147 -0.62 3.44 -4.37
CA VAL A 147 -0.50 2.00 -4.62
C VAL A 147 -1.04 1.63 -6.00
N ASN A 148 -2.22 2.15 -6.36
CA ASN A 148 -2.81 1.92 -7.69
C ASN A 148 -1.94 2.50 -8.81
N TYR A 149 -1.33 3.66 -8.58
CA TYR A 149 -0.39 4.27 -9.52
C TYR A 149 0.90 3.46 -9.65
N ALA A 150 1.48 2.99 -8.54
CA ALA A 150 2.68 2.15 -8.53
C ALA A 150 2.47 0.82 -9.29
N TYR A 151 1.28 0.24 -9.20
CA TYR A 151 0.93 -0.94 -10.00
C TYR A 151 0.91 -0.64 -11.51
N VAL A 152 0.38 0.52 -11.91
CA VAL A 152 0.34 0.94 -13.32
C VAL A 152 1.75 1.19 -13.85
N SER A 153 2.60 1.87 -13.08
CA SER A 153 3.98 2.13 -13.51
C SER A 153 4.79 0.84 -13.61
N LEU A 154 4.62 -0.09 -12.67
CA LEU A 154 5.29 -1.39 -12.71
C LEU A 154 4.84 -2.24 -13.90
N SER A 155 3.53 -2.33 -14.14
CA SER A 155 2.99 -3.10 -15.27
C SER A 155 3.40 -2.51 -16.63
N MET A 156 3.55 -1.18 -16.74
CA MET A 156 4.09 -0.54 -17.93
C MET A 156 5.60 -0.79 -18.09
N SER A 157 6.38 -0.73 -17.01
CA SER A 157 7.81 -1.02 -17.07
C SER A 157 8.08 -2.47 -17.47
N ASN A 158 7.26 -3.43 -17.01
CA ASN A 158 7.39 -4.82 -17.38
C ASN A 158 7.11 -5.06 -18.87
N ASP A 159 6.09 -4.39 -19.40
CA ASP A 159 5.72 -4.40 -20.84
C ASP A 159 6.90 -3.91 -21.71
N LEU A 160 7.55 -2.82 -21.29
CA LEU A 160 8.75 -2.30 -21.96
C LEU A 160 9.94 -3.26 -21.87
N GLY A 161 10.10 -3.97 -20.76
CA GLY A 161 11.13 -5.00 -20.61
C GLY A 161 10.93 -6.16 -21.58
N VAL A 162 9.70 -6.66 -21.70
CA VAL A 162 9.33 -7.72 -22.65
C VAL A 162 9.61 -7.27 -24.09
N LEU A 163 9.16 -6.07 -24.48
CA LEU A 163 9.42 -5.53 -25.82
C LEU A 163 10.92 -5.36 -26.09
N ASN A 164 11.70 -4.92 -25.10
CA ASN A 164 13.15 -4.79 -25.25
C ASN A 164 13.82 -6.14 -25.46
N ASN A 165 13.36 -7.18 -24.76
CA ASN A 165 13.86 -8.55 -24.91
C ASN A 165 13.46 -9.17 -26.25
N GLU A 166 12.24 -8.91 -26.73
CA GLU A 166 11.78 -9.33 -28.06
C GLU A 166 12.57 -8.63 -29.18
N CYS A 167 12.80 -7.32 -29.08
CA CYS A 167 13.65 -6.58 -30.02
C CYS A 167 15.10 -7.07 -30.01
N ALA A 168 15.65 -7.39 -28.83
CA ALA A 168 16.99 -7.94 -28.69
C ALA A 168 17.09 -9.33 -29.36
N ASN A 169 16.10 -10.19 -29.15
CA ASN A 169 16.04 -11.52 -29.75
C ASN A 169 15.79 -11.46 -31.27
N GLU A 170 15.02 -10.51 -31.78
CA GLU A 170 14.89 -10.27 -33.23
C GLU A 170 16.18 -9.78 -33.86
N THR A 171 17.01 -9.02 -33.13
CA THR A 171 18.32 -8.55 -33.61
C THR A 171 19.30 -9.72 -33.73
N ASP A 172 19.28 -10.65 -32.77
CA ASP A 172 20.07 -11.88 -32.79
C ASP A 172 19.61 -12.82 -33.92
N ASN A 173 18.30 -12.97 -34.12
CA ASN A 173 17.74 -13.80 -35.20
C ASN A 173 17.97 -13.19 -36.60
N LYS A 174 17.96 -11.87 -36.74
CA LYS A 174 18.34 -11.18 -38.00
C LYS A 174 19.83 -11.30 -38.31
N GLN A 175 20.69 -11.38 -37.28
CA GLN A 175 22.11 -11.71 -37.47
C GLN A 175 22.33 -13.17 -37.94
N GLN A 176 21.38 -14.07 -37.65
CA GLN A 176 21.47 -15.46 -38.08
C GLN A 176 20.85 -15.74 -39.47
N THR A 177 20.11 -14.79 -40.08
CA THR A 177 19.42 -15.00 -41.37
C THR A 177 19.64 -13.92 -42.45
N SER A 178 20.69 -13.10 -42.41
CA SER A 178 21.02 -12.27 -43.58
C SER A 178 22.47 -11.73 -43.64
N TYR A 179 23.19 -12.20 -44.66
CA TYR A 179 24.45 -11.74 -45.28
C TYR A 179 25.77 -11.75 -44.47
N GLY A 180 26.67 -12.65 -44.89
CA GLY A 180 27.99 -12.24 -45.41
C GLY A 180 29.08 -11.93 -44.39
N THR A 181 30.08 -12.80 -44.34
CA THR A 181 31.43 -12.58 -43.81
C THR A 181 32.01 -11.20 -44.17
N VAL A 182 32.37 -10.36 -43.19
CA VAL A 182 33.64 -9.61 -43.15
C VAL A 182 34.02 -9.36 -41.69
N GLN A 183 35.25 -9.71 -41.38
CA GLN A 183 35.99 -9.50 -40.15
C GLN A 183 36.65 -8.13 -40.24
N ASP A 184 36.41 -7.19 -39.32
CA ASP A 184 37.33 -6.07 -39.08
C ASP A 184 37.09 -5.30 -37.76
N GLY A 185 38.19 -5.12 -37.03
CA GLY A 185 38.62 -3.86 -36.40
C GLY A 185 37.68 -3.09 -35.46
N ALA A 186 38.02 -3.12 -34.17
CA ALA A 186 37.49 -2.25 -33.11
C ALA A 186 37.48 -0.74 -33.46
N ILE A 187 36.47 -0.01 -32.96
CA ILE A 187 36.55 1.36 -32.37
C ILE A 187 35.22 1.59 -31.58
N PHE A 188 35.31 2.15 -30.37
CA PHE A 188 34.26 2.48 -29.37
C PHE A 188 33.96 1.43 -28.27
N PRO A 189 34.56 1.56 -27.07
CA PRO A 189 34.03 0.91 -25.87
C PRO A 189 32.90 1.78 -25.29
N SER A 190 31.65 1.37 -25.46
CA SER A 190 30.52 1.93 -24.70
C SER A 190 30.55 1.37 -23.27
N GLN A 191 31.15 2.12 -22.35
CA GLN A 191 31.24 1.85 -20.91
C GLN A 191 29.89 1.95 -20.15
N GLN A 192 28.77 1.52 -20.75
CA GLN A 192 27.45 1.46 -20.11
C GLN A 192 26.97 0.03 -19.78
N GLY A 193 27.79 -0.99 -20.08
CA GLY A 193 27.40 -2.40 -19.97
C GLY A 193 27.51 -3.04 -18.58
N GLN A 194 28.14 -2.39 -17.59
CA GLN A 194 28.48 -3.06 -16.32
C GLN A 194 27.44 -2.84 -15.21
N GLN A 195 26.71 -1.71 -15.23
CA GLN A 195 25.64 -1.44 -14.26
C GLN A 195 24.33 -2.16 -14.61
N ARG A 196 24.05 -2.40 -15.91
CA ARG A 196 22.79 -3.02 -16.37
C ARG A 196 22.72 -4.51 -16.02
N ARG A 197 23.87 -5.20 -16.06
CA ARG A 197 23.98 -6.63 -15.73
C ARG A 197 23.64 -6.96 -14.27
N SER A 198 23.82 -6.04 -13.32
CA SER A 198 23.54 -6.34 -11.90
C SER A 198 22.05 -6.25 -11.56
N ILE A 199 21.33 -5.34 -12.20
CA ILE A 199 19.88 -5.16 -12.00
C ILE A 199 19.12 -6.27 -12.74
N ASP A 200 19.50 -6.55 -13.99
CA ASP A 200 18.92 -7.63 -14.78
C ASP A 200 19.21 -9.00 -14.16
N ALA A 201 20.38 -9.22 -13.53
CA ALA A 201 20.68 -10.46 -12.80
C ALA A 201 19.93 -10.59 -11.46
N LEU A 202 19.67 -9.48 -10.76
CA LEU A 202 18.83 -9.45 -9.56
C LEU A 202 17.36 -9.78 -9.89
N PHE A 203 16.86 -9.30 -11.03
CA PHE A 203 15.52 -9.63 -11.52
C PHE A 203 15.45 -11.03 -12.14
N ALA A 204 16.46 -11.49 -12.89
CA ALA A 204 16.50 -12.83 -13.48
C ALA A 204 16.59 -13.96 -12.42
N GLN A 205 17.32 -13.74 -11.33
CA GLN A 205 17.37 -14.70 -10.21
C GLN A 205 16.07 -14.67 -9.37
N THR A 206 15.36 -13.53 -9.37
CA THR A 206 14.03 -13.39 -8.79
C THR A 206 12.94 -13.96 -9.72
N GLU A 207 13.14 -13.95 -11.05
CA GLU A 207 12.25 -14.49 -12.07
C GLU A 207 12.34 -16.02 -12.17
N GLY A 208 13.54 -16.62 -12.12
CA GLY A 208 13.68 -18.08 -12.21
C GLY A 208 13.01 -18.85 -11.06
N ILE A 209 12.95 -18.24 -9.87
CA ILE A 209 12.25 -18.80 -8.69
C ILE A 209 10.75 -18.47 -8.73
N ASN A 210 10.37 -17.31 -9.27
CA ASN A 210 8.96 -16.91 -9.38
C ASN A 210 8.22 -17.56 -10.55
N GLU A 211 8.83 -17.81 -11.70
CA GLU A 211 8.20 -18.44 -12.87
C GLU A 211 7.69 -19.86 -12.54
N SER A 212 8.50 -20.64 -11.82
CA SER A 212 8.15 -22.01 -11.41
C SER A 212 6.99 -22.06 -10.40
N LEU A 213 6.83 -21.02 -9.57
CA LEU A 213 5.75 -20.89 -8.57
C LEU A 213 4.51 -20.16 -9.13
N LYS A 214 4.70 -19.27 -10.10
CA LYS A 214 3.66 -18.49 -10.78
C LYS A 214 2.86 -19.38 -11.73
N GLN A 215 3.50 -20.32 -12.43
CA GLN A 215 2.82 -21.14 -13.43
C GLN A 215 1.86 -22.19 -12.84
N GLU A 216 2.09 -22.68 -11.61
CA GLU A 216 1.16 -23.62 -10.96
C GLU A 216 -0.01 -22.92 -10.22
N THR A 217 0.21 -21.69 -9.73
CA THR A 217 -0.77 -20.97 -8.88
C THR A 217 -1.68 -20.01 -9.68
N VAL A 218 -1.20 -19.45 -10.81
CA VAL A 218 -1.93 -18.44 -11.61
C VAL A 218 -3.14 -19.01 -12.35
N GLN A 219 -3.20 -20.32 -12.59
CA GLN A 219 -4.21 -20.91 -13.47
C GLN A 219 -5.64 -21.03 -12.88
N ARG A 220 -5.88 -20.67 -11.60
CA ARG A 220 -7.21 -20.80 -10.93
C ARG A 220 -7.72 -19.59 -10.13
N ALA A 221 -7.08 -18.43 -10.20
CA ALA A 221 -7.52 -17.28 -9.40
C ALA A 221 -8.52 -16.40 -10.19
N TRP A 222 -9.82 -16.52 -9.88
CA TRP A 222 -10.89 -15.79 -10.56
C TRP A 222 -10.73 -14.26 -10.50
N TYR A 223 -10.09 -13.75 -9.44
CA TYR A 223 -9.87 -12.32 -9.25
C TYR A 223 -8.89 -11.71 -10.27
N LEU A 224 -8.04 -12.54 -10.92
CA LEU A 224 -7.12 -12.07 -11.97
C LEU A 224 -7.86 -11.50 -13.19
N HIS A 225 -9.07 -11.97 -13.46
CA HIS A 225 -9.89 -11.45 -14.55
C HIS A 225 -10.34 -9.99 -14.30
N CYS A 226 -10.40 -9.58 -13.02
CA CYS A 226 -10.77 -8.23 -12.61
C CYS A 226 -9.55 -7.29 -12.50
N ILE A 227 -8.33 -7.83 -12.52
CA ILE A 227 -7.10 -7.04 -12.40
C ILE A 227 -6.68 -6.58 -13.80
N ASN A 228 -6.90 -5.30 -14.08
CA ASN A 228 -6.47 -4.66 -15.32
C ASN A 228 -5.73 -3.35 -15.01
N ARG A 229 -4.63 -3.09 -15.73
CA ARG A 229 -3.86 -1.84 -15.65
C ARG A 229 -4.76 -0.60 -15.79
N TYR A 230 -5.72 -0.63 -16.71
CA TYR A 230 -6.66 0.48 -16.90
C TYR A 230 -7.63 0.66 -15.72
N VAL A 231 -8.04 -0.44 -15.09
CA VAL A 231 -8.90 -0.39 -13.89
C VAL A 231 -8.14 0.24 -12.73
N SER A 232 -6.87 -0.16 -12.51
CA SER A 232 -6.01 0.45 -11.49
C SER A 232 -5.77 1.94 -11.76
N PHE A 233 -5.53 2.33 -13.02
CA PHE A 233 -5.35 3.73 -13.39
C PHE A 233 -6.61 4.56 -13.17
N GLY A 234 -7.78 4.04 -13.58
CA GLY A 234 -9.07 4.67 -13.31
C GLY A 234 -9.33 4.82 -11.82
N ALA A 235 -9.04 3.79 -11.02
CA ALA A 235 -9.14 3.84 -9.57
C ALA A 235 -8.23 4.92 -8.97
N ALA A 236 -6.98 5.03 -9.40
CA ALA A 236 -6.07 6.08 -8.92
C ALA A 236 -6.63 7.49 -9.17
N ILE A 237 -7.17 7.74 -10.38
CA ILE A 237 -7.81 9.01 -10.72
C ILE A 237 -9.03 9.26 -9.83
N ILE A 238 -9.89 8.27 -9.63
CA ILE A 238 -11.08 8.39 -8.79
C ILE A 238 -10.69 8.76 -7.35
N HIS A 239 -9.69 8.10 -6.77
CA HIS A 239 -9.23 8.41 -5.41
C HIS A 239 -8.69 9.84 -5.31
N ILE A 240 -7.94 10.32 -6.31
CA ILE A 240 -7.42 11.70 -6.34
C ILE A 240 -8.57 12.71 -6.49
N LEU A 241 -9.57 12.42 -7.34
CA LEU A 241 -10.74 13.28 -7.53
C LEU A 241 -11.56 13.39 -6.24
N VAL A 242 -11.83 12.25 -5.59
CA VAL A 242 -12.55 12.23 -4.30
C VAL A 242 -11.76 12.99 -3.23
N ALA A 243 -10.44 12.79 -3.12
CA ALA A 243 -9.61 13.52 -2.17
C ALA A 243 -9.70 15.05 -2.38
N THR A 244 -9.66 15.48 -3.64
CA THR A 244 -9.74 16.89 -4.02
C THR A 244 -11.12 17.47 -3.75
N PHE A 245 -12.18 16.67 -3.92
CA PHE A 245 -13.56 17.07 -3.66
C PHE A 245 -13.83 17.23 -2.16
N VAL A 246 -13.29 16.36 -1.31
CA VAL A 246 -13.49 16.40 0.15
C VAL A 246 -12.98 17.71 0.75
N HIS A 247 -11.71 18.07 0.50
CA HIS A 247 -11.17 19.33 1.01
C HIS A 247 -9.91 19.78 0.27
N ARG A 248 -10.06 20.74 -0.64
CA ARG A 248 -8.99 21.20 -1.56
C ARG A 248 -7.71 21.64 -0.85
N TRP A 249 -7.82 22.37 0.26
CA TRP A 249 -6.65 22.85 1.02
C TRP A 249 -5.86 21.74 1.73
N PHE A 250 -6.56 20.83 2.42
CA PHE A 250 -5.90 19.69 3.07
C PHE A 250 -5.31 18.74 2.05
N ALA A 251 -5.97 18.54 0.90
CA ALA A 251 -5.44 17.74 -0.19
C ALA A 251 -4.13 18.31 -0.75
N LEU A 252 -4.04 19.64 -0.95
CA LEU A 252 -2.80 20.30 -1.39
C LEU A 252 -1.67 20.15 -0.37
N LEU A 253 -1.95 20.32 0.92
CA LEU A 253 -0.94 20.14 1.97
C LEU A 253 -0.39 18.71 1.97
N HIS A 254 -1.27 17.71 1.88
CA HIS A 254 -0.84 16.31 1.79
C HIS A 254 -0.05 16.03 0.52
N PHE A 255 -0.48 16.56 -0.62
CA PHE A 255 0.23 16.40 -1.89
C PHE A 255 1.65 16.99 -1.84
N ILE A 256 1.81 18.18 -1.23
CA ILE A 256 3.12 18.81 -1.02
C ILE A 256 3.98 17.96 -0.08
N ALA A 257 3.42 17.45 1.01
CA ALA A 257 4.14 16.57 1.93
C ALA A 257 4.60 15.27 1.26
N PHE A 258 3.74 14.63 0.45
CA PHE A 258 4.09 13.45 -0.34
C PHE A 258 5.15 13.74 -1.40
N ALA A 259 5.05 14.87 -2.11
CA ALA A 259 6.06 15.28 -3.08
C ALA A 259 7.42 15.54 -2.42
N ALA A 260 7.43 16.23 -1.28
CA ALA A 260 8.64 16.46 -0.50
C ALA A 260 9.27 15.14 -0.02
N LEU A 261 8.46 14.21 0.47
CA LEU A 261 8.91 12.87 0.87
C LEU A 261 9.49 12.08 -0.31
N TYR A 262 8.82 12.11 -1.46
CA TYR A 262 9.28 11.41 -2.68
C TYR A 262 10.63 11.96 -3.16
N LEU A 263 10.78 13.29 -3.19
CA LEU A 263 12.05 13.93 -3.55
C LEU A 263 13.15 13.62 -2.53
N TYR A 264 12.81 13.60 -1.24
CA TYR A 264 13.75 13.23 -0.18
C TYR A 264 14.28 11.80 -0.35
N LEU A 265 13.38 10.83 -0.59
CA LEU A 265 13.74 9.42 -0.82
C LEU A 265 14.54 9.24 -2.11
N GLY A 266 14.19 9.96 -3.18
CA GLY A 266 14.95 9.94 -4.44
C GLY A 266 16.36 10.50 -4.28
N GLY A 267 16.52 11.51 -3.41
CA GLY A 267 17.82 12.10 -3.07
C GLY A 267 18.71 11.19 -2.22
N THR A 268 18.15 10.52 -1.21
CA THR A 268 18.93 9.64 -0.33
C THR A 268 19.38 8.34 -0.99
N CYS A 269 18.59 7.78 -1.93
CA CYS A 269 19.00 6.63 -2.74
C CYS A 269 20.08 6.95 -3.80
N SER A 270 20.30 8.22 -4.12
CA SER A 270 21.33 8.63 -5.10
C SER A 270 22.71 8.87 -4.47
N ALA A 271 22.82 8.85 -3.15
CA ALA A 271 24.12 8.90 -2.48
C ALA A 271 24.72 7.47 -2.46
N PRO A 272 25.83 7.20 -3.17
CA PRO A 272 26.55 5.96 -2.95
C PRO A 272 26.92 5.94 -1.47
N SER A 273 26.47 4.90 -0.78
CA SER A 273 26.87 4.63 0.59
C SER A 273 28.38 4.41 0.60
N ASP A 274 29.14 5.44 0.95
CA ASP A 274 30.50 5.30 1.46
C ASP A 274 30.40 4.69 2.86
N GLN A 275 30.02 3.40 2.91
CA GLN A 275 30.06 2.56 4.11
C GLN A 275 31.50 2.05 4.24
N GLY A 276 32.37 2.99 4.62
CA GLY A 276 33.71 2.73 5.12
C GLY A 276 33.87 3.36 6.50
N LYS A 277 33.46 2.64 7.55
CA LYS A 277 34.09 2.49 8.88
C LYS A 277 33.14 1.92 9.92
#